data_AF-A0A0P6YDJ0-F1
#
_entry.id   AF-A0A0P6YDJ0-F1
#
_cell.length_a   1.000
_cell.length_b   1.000
_cell.length_c   1.000
_cell.angle_alpha   90.00
_cell.angle_beta   90.00
_cell.angle_gamma   90.00
#
_symmetry.space_group_name_H-M   'P 1'
#
loop_
_entity.id
_entity.type
_entity.pdbx_description
1 polymer ?
#
loop_
_entity_poly.entity_id
_entity_poly.type
_entity_poly.pdbx_seq_one_letter_code
_entity_poly.pdbx_strand_id
1 'polypeptide(L)'
;MKKVAFWLACLVALSLVLTACTGGGGGDVVRVGVIAELTGDIPAVGASCKNAAEMAVQEINDAGGLDIGGKKYKIELYIED
;
A
#
# COMPACT_ATOMS: atom_id res chain seq x y z
N MET A 1 -16.04 2.98 -43.02
CA MET A 1 -15.24 1.98 -42.25
C MET A 1 -13.85 2.49 -41.86
N LYS A 2 -13.04 3.05 -42.78
CA LYS A 2 -11.69 3.56 -42.46
C LYS A 2 -11.65 4.70 -41.43
N LYS A 3 -12.64 5.61 -41.45
CA LYS A 3 -12.73 6.72 -40.46
C LYS A 3 -13.15 6.25 -39.08
N VAL A 4 -14.04 5.26 -38.99
CA VAL A 4 -14.45 4.67 -37.71
C VAL A 4 -13.27 3.92 -37.08
N ALA A 5 -12.51 3.16 -37.88
CA ALA A 5 -11.29 2.51 -37.42
C ALA A 5 -10.23 3.50 -36.93
N PHE A 6 -10.08 4.65 -37.58
CA PHE A 6 -9.16 5.71 -37.16
C PHE A 6 -9.57 6.35 -35.82
N TRP A 7 -10.86 6.65 -35.64
CA TRP A 7 -11.38 7.19 -34.37
C TRP A 7 -11.28 6.18 -33.23
N LEU A 8 -11.52 4.89 -33.50
CA LEU A 8 -11.35 3.83 -32.51
C LEU A 8 -9.88 3.69 -32.09
N ALA A 9 -8.94 3.76 -33.04
CA ALA A 9 -7.51 3.73 -32.77
C ALA A 9 -7.04 4.94 -31.93
N CYS A 10 -7.55 6.14 -32.21
CA CYS A 10 -7.27 7.33 -31.39
C CYS A 10 -7.80 7.19 -29.95
N LEU A 11 -9.00 6.61 -29.77
CA LEU A 11 -9.58 6.42 -28.44
C LEU A 11 -8.75 5.44 -27.59
N VAL A 12 -8.30 4.34 -28.21
CA VAL A 12 -7.42 3.35 -27.56
C VAL A 12 -6.06 3.97 -27.23
N ALA A 13 -5.46 4.72 -28.16
CA ALA A 13 -4.19 5.41 -27.91
C ALA A 13 -4.29 6.43 -26.76
N LEU A 14 -5.40 7.19 -26.69
CA LEU A 14 -5.63 8.16 -25.63
C LEU A 14 -5.80 7.49 -24.25
N SER A 15 -6.48 6.34 -24.19
CA SER A 15 -6.64 5.57 -22.95
C SER A 15 -5.31 5.03 -22.41
N LEU A 16 -4.38 4.64 -23.29
CA LEU A 16 -3.04 4.17 -22.92
C LEU A 16 -2.16 5.29 -22.33
N VAL A 17 -2.27 6.51 -22.86
CA VAL A 17 -1.55 7.68 -22.34
C VAL A 17 -2.06 8.08 -20.95
N LEU A 18 -3.35 7.96 -20.69
CA LEU A 18 -3.94 8.23 -19.37
C LEU A 18 -3.46 7.26 -18.28
N THR A 19 -3.18 6.00 -18.62
CA THR A 19 -2.63 5.01 -17.68
C THR A 19 -1.11 5.16 -17.46
N ALA A 20 -0.38 5.74 -18.41
CA ALA A 20 1.08 5.87 -18.36
C ALA A 20 1.57 6.93 -17.34
N CYS A 21 0.69 7.83 -16.90
CA CYS A 21 0.99 8.85 -15.88
C CYS A 21 0.78 8.35 -14.44
N THR A 22 0.49 7.06 -14.23
CA THR A 22 0.50 6.46 -12.88
C THR A 22 1.94 6.20 -12.44
N GLY A 23 2.70 7.29 -12.24
CA GLY A 23 4.00 7.26 -11.61
C GLY A 23 3.87 6.79 -10.17
N GLY A 24 4.12 5.50 -9.94
CA GLY A 24 4.07 4.89 -8.61
C GLY A 24 4.51 3.43 -8.60
N GLY A 25 5.48 3.07 -9.45
CA GLY A 25 5.93 1.69 -9.64
C GLY A 25 7.06 1.22 -8.73
N GLY A 26 7.48 2.03 -7.76
CA GLY A 26 8.38 1.64 -6.68
C GLY A 26 7.71 2.05 -5.38
N GLY A 27 6.95 1.13 -4.77
CA GLY A 27 6.10 1.44 -3.62
C GLY A 27 6.95 2.02 -2.49
N ASP A 28 6.81 3.32 -2.24
CA ASP A 28 7.48 3.94 -1.11
C ASP A 28 6.98 3.28 0.17
N VAL A 29 7.92 2.87 1.01
CA VAL A 29 7.64 2.19 2.26
C VAL A 29 7.86 3.15 3.43
N VAL A 30 6.88 3.23 4.31
CA VAL A 30 7.02 3.86 5.62
C VAL A 30 7.26 2.77 6.65
N ARG A 31 8.39 2.88 7.34
CA ARG A 31 8.76 1.95 8.40
C ARG A 31 8.26 2.46 9.73
N VAL A 32 7.55 1.61 10.45
CA VAL A 32 6.96 1.94 11.76
C VAL A 32 7.49 0.97 12.80
N GLY A 33 8.11 1.52 13.85
CA GLY A 33 8.53 0.74 15.01
C GLY A 33 7.37 0.46 15.95
N VAL A 34 7.29 -0.77 16.46
CA VAL A 34 6.34 -1.19 17.49
C VAL A 34 7.13 -1.85 18.62
N ILE A 35 7.04 -1.28 19.81
CA ILE A 35 7.57 -1.90 21.02
C ILE A 35 6.44 -2.71 21.64
N ALA A 36 6.61 -4.02 21.78
CA ALA A 36 5.61 -4.91 22.31
C ALA A 36 6.25 -5.89 23.30
N GLU A 37 5.65 -6.04 24.49
CA GLU A 37 6.14 -6.95 25.55
C GLU A 37 5.92 -8.42 25.16
N LEU A 38 6.74 -8.92 24.24
CA LEU A 38 6.68 -10.29 23.74
C LEU A 38 7.20 -11.29 24.78
N THR A 39 8.02 -10.82 25.73
CA THR A 39 8.47 -11.58 26.89
C THR A 39 8.05 -10.91 28.22
N GLY A 40 8.52 -11.42 29.35
CA GLY A 40 8.23 -10.86 30.68
C GLY A 40 6.99 -11.45 31.36
N ASP A 41 6.35 -10.65 32.23
CA ASP A 41 5.31 -11.12 33.15
C ASP A 41 3.95 -11.39 32.47
N ILE A 42 3.67 -10.72 31.34
CA ILE A 42 2.38 -10.81 30.63
C ILE A 42 2.56 -10.89 29.10
N PRO A 43 3.26 -11.92 28.57
CA PRO A 43 3.59 -12.02 27.13
C PRO A 43 2.36 -12.12 26.22
N ALA A 44 1.21 -12.53 26.77
CA ALA A 44 -0.05 -12.59 26.03
C ALA A 44 -0.52 -11.20 25.55
N VAL A 45 -0.21 -10.14 26.29
CA VAL A 45 -0.56 -8.76 25.91
C VAL A 45 0.31 -8.30 24.74
N GLY A 46 1.63 -8.52 24.79
CA GLY A 46 2.51 -8.19 23.67
C GLY A 46 2.21 -9.02 22.42
N ALA A 47 1.92 -10.30 22.55
CA ALA A 47 1.46 -11.14 21.43
C ALA A 47 0.16 -10.60 20.80
N SER A 48 -0.79 -10.17 21.64
CA SER A 48 -2.03 -9.56 21.14
C SER A 48 -1.76 -8.24 20.42
N CYS A 49 -0.85 -7.40 20.94
CA CYS A 49 -0.41 -6.15 20.32
C CYS A 49 0.23 -6.41 18.95
N LYS A 50 1.19 -7.34 18.88
CA LYS A 50 1.85 -7.76 17.63
C LYS A 50 0.84 -8.16 16.56
N ASN A 51 -0.05 -9.08 16.90
CA ASN A 51 -1.04 -9.61 15.97
C ASN A 51 -2.01 -8.53 15.48
N ALA A 52 -2.44 -7.63 16.38
CA ALA A 52 -3.30 -6.51 16.01
C ALA A 52 -2.59 -5.50 15.10
N ALA A 53 -1.32 -5.20 15.36
CA ALA A 53 -0.52 -4.31 14.53
C ALA A 53 -0.30 -4.90 13.12
N GLU A 54 0.05 -6.18 13.03
CA GLU A 54 0.20 -6.89 11.76
C GLU A 54 -1.11 -6.90 10.95
N MET A 55 -2.23 -7.17 11.61
CA MET A 55 -3.57 -7.13 10.99
C MET A 55 -3.90 -5.74 10.45
N ALA A 56 -3.70 -4.69 11.26
CA ALA A 56 -3.98 -3.31 10.83
C ALA A 56 -3.13 -2.89 9.62
N VAL A 57 -1.84 -3.24 9.62
CA VAL A 57 -0.96 -2.95 8.49
C VAL A 57 -1.36 -3.72 7.24
N GLN A 58 -1.78 -4.98 7.39
CA GLN A 58 -2.31 -5.75 6.27
C GLN A 58 -3.54 -5.06 5.67
N GLU A 59 -4.54 -4.69 6.48
CA GLU A 59 -5.75 -4.00 6.01
C GLU A 59 -5.43 -2.69 5.28
N ILE A 60 -4.55 -1.86 5.84
CA ILE A 60 -4.13 -0.60 5.22
C ILE A 60 -3.42 -0.85 3.89
N ASN A 61 -2.50 -1.82 3.85
CA ASN A 61 -1.76 -2.14 2.65
C ASN A 61 -2.68 -2.72 1.56
N ASP A 62 -3.64 -3.57 1.92
CA ASP A 62 -4.63 -4.15 1.01
C ASP A 62 -5.59 -3.08 0.47
N ALA A 63 -5.89 -2.05 1.27
CA ALA A 63 -6.65 -0.86 0.86
C ALA A 63 -5.85 0.13 -0.02
N GLY A 64 -4.62 -0.21 -0.41
CA GLY A 64 -3.79 0.60 -1.31
C GLY A 64 -2.72 1.44 -0.61
N GLY A 65 -2.56 1.31 0.70
CA GLY A 65 -1.51 1.96 1.49
C GLY A 65 -1.93 3.25 2.19
N LEU A 66 -1.03 3.75 3.04
CA LEU A 66 -1.19 4.97 3.82
C LEU A 66 -1.04 6.21 2.94
N ASP A 67 -1.98 7.16 3.06
CA ASP A 67 -1.88 8.45 2.39
C ASP A 67 -1.01 9.42 3.20
N ILE A 68 0.07 9.91 2.60
CA ILE A 68 0.90 10.97 3.16
C ILE A 68 1.05 12.03 2.09
N GLY A 69 0.35 13.16 2.26
CA GLY A 69 0.44 14.29 1.34
C GLY A 69 -0.07 14.00 -0.07
N GLY A 70 -1.08 13.13 -0.23
CA GLY A 70 -1.64 12.76 -1.54
C GLY A 70 -0.89 11.64 -2.25
N LYS A 71 0.11 11.03 -1.60
CA LYS A 71 0.87 9.90 -2.11
C LYS A 71 0.64 8.68 -1.22
N LYS A 72 0.43 7.50 -1.84
CA LYS A 72 0.24 6.24 -1.13
C LYS A 72 1.58 5.58 -0.80
N TYR A 73 1.70 5.07 0.42
CA TYR A 73 2.86 4.37 0.94
C TYR A 73 2.46 3.00 1.50
N LYS A 74 3.28 1.97 1.29
CA LYS A 74 3.13 0.72 2.03
C LYS A 74 3.70 0.90 3.44
N ILE A 75 3.09 0.23 4.42
CA ILE A 75 3.62 0.19 5.78
C ILE A 75 4.40 -1.11 5.97
N GLU A 76 5.58 -1.01 6.56
CA GLU A 76 6.39 -2.13 7.04
C GLU A 76 6.63 -1.96 8.55
N LEU A 77 6.33 -3.00 9.34
CA LEU A 77 6.51 -2.98 10.78
C LEU A 77 7.90 -3.50 11.16
N TYR A 78 8.53 -2.83 12.12
CA TYR A 78 9.66 -3.33 12.88
C TYR A 78 9.19 -3.51 14.32
N ILE A 79 9.00 -4.77 14.73
CA ILE A 79 8.47 -5.11 16.05
C ILE A 79 9.61 -5.63 16.91
N GLU A 80 9.84 -4.99 18.05
CA GLU A 80 10.88 -5.33 19.02
C GLU A 80 10.27 -5.46 20.42
N ASP A 81 10.93 -6.26 21.26
CA ASP A 81 10.61 -6.48 22.68
C ASP A 81 11.35 -5.50 23.59
#